data_AF-A0A511AZ63-F1
#
_entry.id   AF-A0A511AZ63-F1
#
_cell.length_a   1.000
_cell.length_b   1.000
_cell.length_c   1.000
_cell.angle_alpha   90.00
_cell.angle_beta   90.00
_cell.angle_gamma   90.00
#
_symmetry.space_group_name_H-M   'P 1'
#
loop_
_entity.id
_entity.type
_entity.pdbx_description
1 polymer ?
#
loop_
_entity_poly.entity_id
_entity_poly.type
_entity_poly.pdbx_seq_one_letter_code
_entity_poly.pdbx_strand_id
1 'polypeptide(L)'
;MCSGENTEKWGDLATWAGSGVSCLALIAAITATIWSKNASDVANENSTFLSLNSLVELESQKFSLEYEKMKNNVIDFKQKIRCIHAGSISIEETHRFSLEAWGEINRNSLKMNHIFIKAKDNILYAKISSSSREKLMKNFLESIDYEFIFEALFQNLTKDVIECCKENFFGSEMFYENYKSIVLEMNNFGMYSLLFDQAKKNGNIDYLKSV
;
A
#
# COMPACT_ATOMS: atom_id res chain seq x y z
N MET A 1 -41.76 53.51 -60.35
CA MET A 1 -41.69 53.49 -58.87
C MET A 1 -41.67 52.02 -58.47
N CYS A 2 -40.47 51.46 -58.33
CA CYS A 2 -40.28 50.07 -57.91
C CYS A 2 -39.76 50.06 -56.48
N SER A 3 -40.00 48.93 -55.82
CA SER A 3 -39.28 48.42 -54.65
C SER A 3 -39.86 48.80 -53.29
N GLY A 4 -40.69 47.89 -52.75
CA GLY A 4 -41.14 47.93 -51.35
C GLY A 4 -41.51 46.57 -50.75
N GLU A 5 -41.74 45.52 -51.56
CA GLU A 5 -42.39 44.29 -51.05
C GLU A 5 -41.48 43.12 -50.69
N ASN A 6 -40.16 43.20 -50.92
CA ASN A 6 -39.28 42.06 -50.65
C ASN A 6 -38.56 42.10 -49.30
N THR A 7 -38.51 43.23 -48.59
CA THR A 7 -37.63 43.39 -47.41
C THR A 7 -38.08 42.61 -46.16
N GLU A 8 -39.38 42.31 -46.00
CA GLU A 8 -39.89 41.59 -44.82
C GLU A 8 -39.50 40.09 -44.83
N LYS A 9 -39.51 39.43 -45.99
CA LYS A 9 -39.14 38.01 -46.11
C LYS A 9 -37.66 37.72 -45.82
N TRP A 10 -36.77 38.67 -46.08
CA TRP A 10 -35.35 38.53 -45.77
C TRP A 10 -35.04 38.80 -44.29
N GLY A 11 -35.82 39.65 -43.62
CA GLY A 11 -35.69 39.93 -42.19
C GLY A 11 -36.02 38.73 -41.31
N ASP A 12 -37.10 38.00 -41.64
CA ASP A 12 -37.46 36.77 -40.92
C ASP A 12 -36.42 35.67 -41.14
N LEU A 13 -35.93 35.48 -42.36
CA LEU A 13 -34.90 34.47 -42.65
C LEU A 13 -33.58 34.75 -41.93
N ALA A 14 -33.18 36.02 -41.85
CA ALA A 14 -31.98 36.45 -41.13
C ALA A 14 -32.12 36.25 -39.61
N THR A 15 -33.32 36.43 -39.05
CA THR A 15 -33.61 36.22 -37.62
C THR A 15 -33.58 34.73 -37.26
N TRP A 16 -34.12 33.87 -38.14
CA TRP A 16 -34.04 32.41 -38.00
C TRP A 16 -32.61 31.87 -38.17
N ALA A 17 -31.85 32.41 -39.13
CA ALA A 17 -30.45 32.04 -39.30
C ALA A 17 -29.59 32.50 -38.10
N GLY A 18 -29.83 33.72 -37.59
CA GLY A 18 -29.15 34.27 -36.42
C GLY A 18 -29.44 33.47 -35.15
N SER A 19 -30.70 33.11 -34.89
CA SER A 19 -31.06 32.28 -33.73
C SER A 19 -30.51 30.86 -33.82
N GLY A 20 -30.47 30.27 -35.03
CA GLY A 20 -29.83 28.98 -35.28
C GLY A 20 -28.32 28.98 -34.99
N VAL A 21 -27.59 29.99 -35.49
CA VAL A 21 -26.15 30.16 -35.21
C VAL A 21 -25.89 30.41 -33.73
N SER A 22 -26.75 31.18 -33.06
CA SER A 22 -26.66 31.45 -31.62
C SER A 22 -26.84 30.17 -30.79
N CYS A 23 -27.80 29.33 -31.15
CA CYS A 23 -28.04 28.04 -30.51
C CYS A 23 -26.85 27.08 -30.69
N LEU A 24 -26.30 27.00 -31.91
CA LEU A 24 -25.10 26.20 -32.17
C LEU A 24 -23.88 26.70 -31.39
N ALA A 25 -23.70 28.02 -31.30
CA ALA A 25 -22.64 28.63 -30.50
C ALA A 25 -22.79 28.30 -29.00
N LEU A 26 -24.02 28.29 -28.48
CA LEU A 26 -24.29 27.90 -27.10
C LEU A 26 -23.99 26.42 -26.85
N ILE A 27 -24.40 25.53 -27.75
CA ILE A 27 -24.10 24.09 -27.66
C ILE A 27 -22.58 23.88 -27.68
N ALA A 28 -21.87 24.55 -28.59
CA ALA A 28 -20.41 24.48 -28.67
C ALA A 28 -19.71 25.00 -27.40
N ALA A 29 -20.23 26.07 -26.78
CA ALA A 29 -19.71 26.60 -25.53
C ALA A 29 -19.95 25.63 -24.36
N ILE A 30 -21.13 25.00 -24.29
CA ILE A 30 -21.45 24.00 -23.27
C ILE A 30 -20.55 22.76 -23.44
N THR A 31 -20.39 22.24 -24.65
CA THR A 31 -19.54 21.06 -24.90
C THR A 31 -18.08 21.37 -24.61
N ALA A 32 -17.57 22.55 -24.98
CA ALA A 32 -16.22 22.99 -24.64
C ALA A 32 -16.02 23.12 -23.12
N THR A 33 -17.01 23.62 -22.39
CA THR A 33 -16.96 23.73 -20.91
C THR A 33 -16.92 22.34 -20.26
N ILE A 34 -17.72 21.39 -20.74
CA ILE A 34 -17.72 20.00 -20.26
C ILE A 34 -16.36 19.34 -20.54
N TRP A 35 -15.82 19.50 -21.75
CA TRP A 35 -14.51 18.96 -22.11
C TRP A 35 -13.38 19.58 -21.28
N SER A 36 -13.41 20.90 -21.07
CA SER A 36 -12.44 21.60 -20.24
C SER A 36 -12.50 21.12 -18.78
N LYS A 37 -13.70 20.95 -18.23
CA LYS A 37 -13.88 20.40 -16.88
C LYS A 37 -13.36 18.96 -16.79
N ASN A 38 -13.72 18.10 -17.73
CA ASN A 38 -13.25 16.71 -17.74
C ASN A 38 -11.72 16.64 -17.86
N ALA A 39 -11.11 17.46 -18.70
CA ALA A 39 -9.65 17.53 -18.84
C ALA A 39 -9.00 18.03 -17.54
N SER A 40 -9.59 19.02 -16.87
CA SER A 40 -9.13 19.52 -15.57
C SER A 40 -9.24 18.47 -14.47
N ASP A 41 -10.36 17.73 -14.41
CA ASP A 41 -10.57 16.68 -13.41
C ASP A 41 -9.56 15.53 -13.61
N VAL A 42 -9.31 15.14 -14.86
CA VAL A 42 -8.27 14.14 -15.21
C VAL A 42 -6.86 14.64 -14.85
N ALA A 43 -6.53 15.90 -15.15
CA ALA A 43 -5.23 16.46 -14.79
C ALA A 43 -5.03 16.51 -13.26
N ASN A 44 -6.07 16.88 -12.52
CA ASN A 44 -6.05 16.91 -11.07
C ASN A 44 -5.90 15.51 -10.47
N GLU A 45 -6.63 14.52 -10.99
CA GLU A 45 -6.47 13.12 -10.58
C GLU A 45 -5.04 12.62 -10.86
N ASN A 46 -4.49 12.91 -12.04
CA ASN A 46 -3.14 12.47 -12.40
C ASN A 46 -2.07 13.12 -11.51
N SER A 47 -2.21 14.41 -11.19
CA SER A 47 -1.30 15.09 -10.27
C SER A 47 -1.35 14.51 -8.85
N THR A 48 -2.57 14.19 -8.37
CA THR A 48 -2.79 13.56 -7.06
C THR A 48 -2.20 12.16 -7.04
N PHE A 49 -2.39 11.39 -8.13
CA PHE A 49 -1.82 10.06 -8.28
C PHE A 49 -0.29 10.08 -8.24
N LEU A 50 0.36 10.99 -8.98
CA LEU A 50 1.82 11.11 -8.97
C LEU A 50 2.36 11.46 -7.58
N SER A 51 1.72 12.41 -6.89
CA SER A 51 2.10 12.78 -5.52
C SER A 51 1.96 11.60 -4.55
N LEU A 52 0.86 10.84 -4.66
CA LEU A 52 0.64 9.67 -3.81
C LEU A 52 1.59 8.53 -4.17
N ASN A 53 1.93 8.35 -5.44
CA ASN A 53 2.89 7.33 -5.86
C ASN A 53 4.27 7.60 -5.25
N SER A 54 4.74 8.86 -5.27
CA SER A 54 5.99 9.22 -4.59
C SER A 54 5.94 8.99 -3.07
N LEU A 55 4.79 9.26 -2.44
CA LEU A 55 4.60 8.96 -1.02
C LEU A 55 4.62 7.45 -0.75
N VAL A 56 3.98 6.66 -1.60
CA VAL A 56 3.96 5.19 -1.53
C VAL A 56 5.37 4.62 -1.66
N GLU A 57 6.16 5.10 -2.61
CA GLU A 57 7.57 4.70 -2.78
C GLU A 57 8.41 5.04 -1.55
N LEU A 58 8.18 6.21 -0.94
CA LEU A 58 8.90 6.61 0.27
C LEU A 58 8.50 5.76 1.49
N GLU A 59 7.21 5.45 1.65
CA GLU A 59 6.76 4.57 2.73
C GLU A 59 7.21 3.11 2.51
N SER A 60 7.27 2.62 1.26
CA SER A 60 7.80 1.28 0.98
C SER A 60 9.31 1.20 1.25
N GLN A 61 10.08 2.24 0.95
CA GLN A 61 11.50 2.31 1.33
C GLN A 61 11.70 2.29 2.85
N LYS A 62 10.87 3.02 3.61
CA LYS A 62 10.91 2.99 5.07
C LYS A 62 10.55 1.60 5.61
N PHE A 63 9.56 0.95 5.00
CA PHE A 63 9.18 -0.41 5.34
C PHE A 63 10.38 -1.35 5.19
N SER A 64 11.02 -1.34 4.02
CA SER A 64 12.19 -2.19 3.73
C SER A 64 13.36 -1.88 4.68
N LEU A 65 13.58 -0.61 5.03
CA LEU A 65 14.59 -0.23 6.01
C LEU A 65 14.31 -0.81 7.40
N GLU A 66 13.07 -0.79 7.87
CA GLU A 66 12.71 -1.38 9.16
C GLU A 66 12.78 -2.92 9.13
N TYR A 67 12.46 -3.55 8.00
CA TYR A 67 12.66 -4.98 7.80
C TYR A 67 14.15 -5.36 7.87
N GLU A 68 15.02 -4.61 7.20
CA GLU A 68 16.47 -4.85 7.23
C GLU A 68 17.06 -4.67 8.64
N LYS A 69 16.58 -3.67 9.40
CA LYS A 69 16.96 -3.52 10.82
C LYS A 69 16.55 -4.75 11.64
N MET A 70 15.30 -5.20 11.48
CA MET A 70 14.81 -6.39 12.16
C MET A 70 15.65 -7.62 11.81
N LYS A 71 15.94 -7.81 10.52
CA LYS A 71 16.77 -8.91 10.01
C LYS A 71 18.16 -8.91 10.64
N ASN A 72 18.82 -7.76 10.67
CA ASN A 72 20.13 -7.61 11.31
C ASN A 72 20.08 -7.90 12.82
N ASN A 73 19.03 -7.45 13.52
CA ASN A 73 18.83 -7.75 14.94
C ASN A 73 18.69 -9.25 15.19
N VAL A 74 17.94 -9.97 14.34
CA VAL A 74 17.82 -11.43 14.44
C VAL A 74 19.14 -12.12 14.15
N ILE A 75 19.91 -11.67 13.16
CA ILE A 75 21.22 -12.25 12.83
C ILE A 75 22.20 -12.07 13.98
N ASP A 76 22.30 -10.87 14.56
CA ASP A 76 23.13 -10.59 15.74
C ASP A 76 22.70 -11.48 16.92
N PHE A 77 21.39 -11.63 17.12
CA PHE A 77 20.85 -12.53 18.15
C PHE A 77 21.25 -13.99 17.93
N LYS A 78 21.12 -14.51 16.71
CA LYS A 78 21.54 -15.88 16.36
C LYS A 78 23.04 -16.09 16.62
N GLN A 79 23.89 -15.10 16.34
CA GLN A 79 25.32 -15.20 16.63
C GLN A 79 25.60 -15.30 18.13
N LYS A 80 24.92 -14.48 18.94
CA LYS A 80 25.08 -14.49 20.39
C LYS A 80 24.49 -15.74 21.05
N ILE A 81 23.39 -16.31 20.54
CA ILE A 81 22.91 -17.64 20.98
C ILE A 81 24.02 -18.70 20.82
N ARG A 82 24.77 -18.68 19.71
CA ARG A 82 25.88 -19.63 19.52
C ARG A 82 26.96 -19.47 20.61
N CYS A 83 27.25 -18.24 21.02
CA CYS A 83 28.18 -17.96 22.13
C CYS A 83 27.63 -18.44 23.49
N ILE A 84 26.32 -18.31 23.71
CA ILE A 84 25.65 -18.82 24.91
C ILE A 84 25.75 -20.35 24.97
N HIS A 85 25.44 -21.04 23.87
CA HIS A 85 25.54 -22.50 23.78
C HIS A 85 26.98 -23.02 23.94
N ALA A 86 27.99 -22.20 23.60
CA ALA A 86 29.40 -22.51 23.86
C ALA A 86 29.81 -22.29 25.33
N GLY A 87 28.88 -21.95 26.24
CA GLY A 87 29.15 -21.71 27.66
C GLY A 87 29.95 -20.43 27.93
N SER A 88 30.04 -19.52 26.96
CA SER A 88 30.86 -18.30 27.03
C SER A 88 30.15 -17.11 27.68
N ILE A 89 28.86 -17.24 28.00
CA ILE A 89 28.00 -16.17 28.51
C ILE A 89 27.17 -16.73 29.68
N SER A 90 26.96 -15.92 30.72
CA SER A 90 26.17 -16.33 31.89
C SER A 90 24.67 -16.44 31.55
N ILE A 91 23.92 -17.20 32.37
CA ILE A 91 22.46 -17.35 32.22
C ILE A 91 21.73 -16.01 32.40
N GLU A 92 22.19 -15.16 33.32
CA GLU A 92 21.60 -13.83 33.56
C GLU A 92 21.82 -12.88 32.37
N GLU A 93 23.02 -12.89 31.80
CA GLU A 93 23.31 -12.13 30.57
C GLU A 93 22.51 -12.64 29.38
N THR A 94 22.27 -13.95 29.31
CA THR A 94 21.43 -14.57 28.29
C THR A 94 20.00 -14.05 28.36
N HIS A 95 19.40 -14.05 29.54
CA HIS A 95 18.03 -13.58 29.75
C HIS A 95 17.86 -12.09 29.40
N ARG A 96 18.77 -11.23 29.86
CA ARG A 96 18.76 -9.80 29.51
C ARG A 96 18.86 -9.60 28.00
N PHE A 97 19.79 -10.29 27.36
CA PHE A 97 20.03 -10.16 25.93
C PHE A 97 18.83 -10.66 25.09
N SER A 98 18.19 -11.77 25.49
CA SER A 98 16.96 -12.26 24.85
C SER A 98 15.84 -11.22 24.89
N LEU A 99 15.61 -10.60 26.05
CA LEU A 99 14.55 -9.59 26.19
C LEU A 99 14.82 -8.33 25.35
N GLU A 100 16.06 -7.83 25.37
CA GLU A 100 16.46 -6.66 24.59
C GLU A 100 16.31 -6.91 23.08
N ALA A 101 16.82 -8.05 22.60
CA ALA A 101 16.72 -8.42 21.20
C ALA A 101 15.26 -8.62 20.77
N TRP A 102 14.44 -9.26 21.60
CA TRP A 102 13.01 -9.39 21.32
C TRP A 102 12.32 -8.03 21.22
N GLY A 103 12.62 -7.15 22.17
CA GLY A 103 12.07 -5.80 22.21
C GLY A 103 12.33 -5.05 20.92
N GLU A 104 13.56 -5.11 20.41
CA GLU A 104 13.92 -4.49 19.13
C GLU A 104 13.26 -5.16 17.93
N ILE A 105 13.29 -6.49 17.83
CA ILE A 105 12.65 -7.26 16.74
C ILE A 105 11.15 -6.91 16.66
N ASN A 106 10.45 -6.98 17.79
CA ASN A 106 9.03 -6.65 17.86
C ASN A 106 8.75 -5.18 17.55
N ARG A 107 9.62 -4.26 18.00
CA ARG A 107 9.49 -2.83 17.70
C ARG A 107 9.63 -2.53 16.21
N ASN A 108 10.57 -3.17 15.51
CA ASN A 108 10.69 -3.02 14.07
C ASN A 108 9.45 -3.59 13.36
N SER A 109 8.94 -4.75 13.80
CA SER A 109 7.70 -5.34 13.28
C SER A 109 6.47 -4.43 13.44
N LEU A 110 6.30 -3.81 14.61
CA LEU A 110 5.23 -2.83 14.85
C LEU A 110 5.37 -1.59 13.95
N LYS A 111 6.59 -1.10 13.75
CA LYS A 111 6.84 0.03 12.83
C LYS A 111 6.50 -0.32 11.40
N MET A 112 6.88 -1.51 10.92
CA MET A 112 6.51 -2.00 9.59
C MET A 112 4.99 -2.03 9.40
N ASN A 113 4.25 -2.58 10.37
CA ASN A 113 2.79 -2.60 10.34
C ASN A 113 2.20 -1.17 10.33
N HIS A 114 2.73 -0.28 11.17
CA HIS A 114 2.27 1.12 11.21
C HIS A 114 2.51 1.85 9.87
N ILE A 115 3.68 1.65 9.25
CA ILE A 115 4.01 2.20 7.93
C ILE A 115 3.01 1.70 6.88
N PHE A 116 2.72 0.40 6.88
CA PHE A 116 1.74 -0.19 5.97
C PHE A 116 0.33 0.40 6.17
N ILE A 117 -0.17 0.43 7.41
CA ILE A 117 -1.50 0.97 7.73
C ILE A 117 -1.60 2.43 7.29
N LYS A 118 -0.57 3.25 7.59
CA LYS A 118 -0.53 4.64 7.19
C LYS A 118 -0.54 4.81 5.67
N ALA A 119 0.26 4.02 4.94
CA ALA A 119 0.26 4.02 3.48
C ALA A 119 -1.12 3.63 2.92
N LYS A 120 -1.73 2.59 3.48
CA LYS A 120 -3.06 2.11 3.13
C LYS A 120 -4.13 3.17 3.35
N ASP A 121 -4.14 3.83 4.49
CA ASP A 121 -5.11 4.89 4.80
C ASP A 121 -4.93 6.09 3.85
N ASN A 122 -3.69 6.50 3.58
CA ASN A 122 -3.41 7.60 2.63
C ASN A 122 -3.95 7.29 1.23
N ILE A 123 -3.82 6.03 0.76
CA ILE A 123 -4.39 5.58 -0.51
C ILE A 123 -5.92 5.52 -0.44
N LEU A 124 -6.48 4.94 0.63
CA LEU A 124 -7.91 4.70 0.78
C LEU A 124 -8.71 6.01 0.81
N TYR A 125 -8.22 7.00 1.56
CA TYR A 125 -8.90 8.29 1.74
C TYR A 125 -8.55 9.33 0.66
N ALA A 126 -7.67 8.99 -0.29
CA ALA A 126 -7.35 9.87 -1.40
C ALA A 126 -8.54 10.07 -2.35
N LYS A 127 -8.70 11.30 -2.87
CA LYS A 127 -9.71 11.66 -3.88
C LYS A 127 -9.27 11.26 -5.30
N ILE A 128 -9.07 9.96 -5.50
CA ILE A 128 -8.70 9.35 -6.79
C ILE A 128 -9.65 8.18 -7.09
N SER A 129 -9.69 7.74 -8.35
CA SER A 129 -10.51 6.59 -8.74
C SER A 129 -10.08 5.30 -8.04
N SER A 130 -10.99 4.34 -7.89
CA SER A 130 -10.69 3.03 -7.29
C SER A 130 -9.56 2.29 -8.01
N SER A 131 -9.51 2.38 -9.34
CA SER A 131 -8.42 1.77 -10.12
C SER A 131 -7.06 2.39 -9.79
N SER A 132 -7.01 3.71 -9.59
CA SER A 132 -5.80 4.41 -9.16
C SER A 132 -5.37 3.98 -7.75
N ARG A 133 -6.33 3.78 -6.82
CA ARG A 133 -6.03 3.26 -5.47
C ARG A 133 -5.46 1.83 -5.52
N GLU A 134 -6.08 0.95 -6.30
CA GLU A 134 -5.61 -0.43 -6.50
C GLU A 134 -4.18 -0.46 -7.05
N LYS A 135 -3.87 0.38 -8.04
CA LYS A 135 -2.51 0.49 -8.59
C LYS A 135 -1.51 0.95 -7.55
N LEU A 136 -1.82 1.98 -6.76
CA LEU A 136 -0.93 2.47 -5.70
C LEU A 136 -0.67 1.41 -4.63
N MET A 137 -1.72 0.71 -4.20
CA MET A 137 -1.57 -0.36 -3.21
C MET A 137 -0.72 -1.50 -3.77
N LYS A 138 -0.97 -1.90 -5.01
CA LYS A 138 -0.19 -2.91 -5.70
C LYS A 138 1.29 -2.50 -5.80
N ASN A 139 1.59 -1.26 -6.19
CA ASN A 139 2.97 -0.74 -6.24
C ASN A 139 3.66 -0.81 -4.87
N PHE A 140 2.96 -0.48 -3.78
CA PHE A 140 3.50 -0.61 -2.43
C PHE A 140 3.90 -2.07 -2.14
N LEU A 141 2.97 -3.01 -2.38
CA LEU A 141 3.16 -4.43 -2.09
C LEU A 141 4.23 -5.07 -2.98
N GLU A 142 4.31 -4.70 -4.26
CA GLU A 142 5.38 -5.16 -5.17
C GLU A 142 6.77 -4.65 -4.77
N SER A 143 6.84 -3.57 -3.98
CA SER A 143 8.10 -3.02 -3.47
C SER A 143 8.60 -3.70 -2.20
N ILE A 144 7.77 -4.55 -1.57
CA ILE A 144 8.15 -5.29 -0.36
C ILE A 144 9.09 -6.43 -0.75
N ASP A 145 10.17 -6.59 0.04
CA ASP A 145 11.16 -7.63 -0.19
C ASP A 145 10.53 -9.04 -0.13
N TYR A 146 10.94 -9.90 -1.06
CA TYR A 146 10.53 -11.30 -1.09
C TYR A 146 10.95 -12.08 0.16
N GLU A 147 12.05 -11.71 0.81
CA GLU A 147 12.45 -12.30 2.08
C GLU A 147 11.44 -12.01 3.20
N PHE A 148 10.84 -10.81 3.22
CA PHE A 148 9.77 -10.50 4.18
C PHE A 148 8.58 -11.43 4.00
N ILE A 149 8.26 -11.81 2.75
CA ILE A 149 7.14 -12.71 2.46
C ILE A 149 7.41 -14.09 3.04
N PHE A 150 8.64 -14.59 2.94
CA PHE A 150 9.02 -15.84 3.60
C PHE A 150 8.96 -15.75 5.12
N GLU A 151 9.39 -14.63 5.69
CA GLU A 151 9.26 -14.41 7.13
C GLU A 151 7.80 -14.38 7.56
N ALA A 152 6.94 -13.64 6.85
CA ALA A 152 5.53 -13.52 7.20
C ALA A 152 4.76 -14.85 7.04
N LEU A 153 5.04 -15.62 5.98
CA LEU A 153 4.31 -16.85 5.68
C LEU A 153 4.89 -18.11 6.35
N PHE A 154 6.20 -18.14 6.61
CA PHE A 154 6.89 -19.35 7.06
C PHE A 154 7.77 -19.13 8.30
N GLN A 155 7.82 -17.91 8.85
CA GLN A 155 8.60 -17.60 10.06
C GLN A 155 10.10 -17.89 9.88
N ASN A 156 10.58 -17.75 8.64
CA ASN A 156 11.87 -18.24 8.17
C ASN A 156 13.08 -17.70 8.96
N LEU A 157 12.95 -16.49 9.50
CA LEU A 157 14.03 -15.82 10.19
C LEU A 157 13.88 -15.96 11.71
N THR A 158 12.68 -15.70 12.23
CA THR A 158 12.42 -15.52 13.67
C THR A 158 12.08 -16.80 14.41
N LYS A 159 11.62 -17.86 13.73
CA LYS A 159 11.17 -19.11 14.38
C LYS A 159 12.25 -19.74 15.27
N ASP A 160 13.45 -19.97 14.73
CA ASP A 160 14.55 -20.57 15.49
C ASP A 160 14.91 -19.75 16.74
N VAL A 161 14.85 -18.42 16.60
CA VAL A 161 15.16 -17.47 17.68
C VAL A 161 14.14 -17.61 18.80
N ILE A 162 12.85 -17.62 18.45
CA ILE A 162 11.75 -17.80 19.41
C ILE A 162 11.85 -19.16 20.11
N GLU A 163 12.16 -20.22 19.38
CA GLU A 163 12.31 -21.56 19.94
C GLU A 163 13.50 -21.66 20.90
N CYS A 164 14.65 -21.05 20.58
CA CYS A 164 15.86 -21.10 21.41
C CYS A 164 15.72 -20.38 22.76
N CYS A 165 14.85 -19.38 22.91
CA CYS A 165 14.63 -18.72 24.20
C CYS A 165 13.15 -18.58 24.54
N LYS A 166 12.36 -19.63 24.31
CA LYS A 166 10.90 -19.63 24.48
C LYS A 166 10.43 -19.06 25.83
N GLU A 167 11.18 -19.30 26.90
CA GLU A 167 10.91 -18.79 28.25
C GLU A 167 11.04 -17.26 28.37
N ASN A 168 11.79 -16.62 27.47
CA ASN A 168 12.06 -15.18 27.44
C ASN A 168 11.19 -14.45 26.40
N PHE A 169 10.49 -15.19 25.54
CA PHE A 169 9.68 -14.66 24.42
C PHE A 169 8.18 -14.77 24.71
N PHE A 170 7.71 -14.21 25.82
CA PHE A 170 6.28 -14.16 26.13
C PHE A 170 5.51 -13.38 25.04
N GLY A 171 4.45 -14.01 24.51
CA GLY A 171 3.60 -13.38 23.49
C GLY A 171 4.17 -13.40 22.07
N SER A 172 5.14 -14.27 21.78
CA SER A 172 5.69 -14.46 20.42
C SER A 172 4.64 -14.81 19.36
N GLU A 173 3.49 -15.38 19.76
CA GLU A 173 2.35 -15.63 18.87
C GLU A 173 1.71 -14.33 18.37
N MET A 174 1.69 -13.27 19.21
CA MET A 174 1.14 -11.96 18.81
C MET A 174 2.07 -11.19 17.87
N PHE A 175 3.33 -11.58 17.73
CA PHE A 175 4.27 -10.93 16.81
C PHE A 175 3.79 -11.03 15.35
N TYR A 176 3.30 -12.20 14.94
CA TYR A 176 2.86 -12.43 13.56
C TYR A 176 1.53 -11.72 13.24
N GLU A 177 0.76 -11.30 14.25
CA GLU A 177 -0.41 -10.44 14.04
C GLU A 177 -0.01 -9.08 13.43
N ASN A 178 1.24 -8.62 13.64
CA ASN A 178 1.73 -7.41 12.98
C ASN A 178 1.82 -7.55 11.45
N TYR A 179 1.93 -8.78 10.94
CA TYR A 179 2.01 -9.04 9.49
C TYR A 179 0.64 -9.29 8.85
N LYS A 180 -0.38 -9.59 9.67
CA LYS A 180 -1.71 -9.99 9.20
C LYS A 180 -2.30 -9.06 8.16
N SER A 181 -2.32 -7.76 8.43
CA SER A 181 -2.90 -6.76 7.52
C SER A 181 -2.20 -6.73 6.17
N ILE A 182 -0.88 -6.86 6.15
CA ILE A 182 -0.06 -6.86 4.92
C ILE A 182 -0.32 -8.12 4.13
N VAL A 183 -0.27 -9.28 4.80
CA VAL A 183 -0.44 -10.60 4.19
C VAL A 183 -1.85 -10.77 3.61
N LEU A 184 -2.88 -10.30 4.32
CA LEU A 184 -4.25 -10.28 3.79
C LEU A 184 -4.38 -9.42 2.54
N GLU A 185 -3.75 -8.25 2.51
CA GLU A 185 -3.77 -7.38 1.34
C GLU A 185 -3.06 -8.04 0.15
N MET A 186 -1.88 -8.64 0.34
CA MET A 186 -1.18 -9.40 -0.71
C MET A 186 -2.04 -10.52 -1.29
N ASN A 187 -2.73 -11.27 -0.42
CA ASN A 187 -3.64 -12.33 -0.85
C ASN A 187 -4.85 -11.78 -1.62
N ASN A 188 -5.41 -10.63 -1.22
CA ASN A 188 -6.50 -9.97 -1.94
C ASN A 188 -6.10 -9.55 -3.35
N PHE A 189 -4.84 -9.12 -3.54
CA PHE A 189 -4.27 -8.83 -4.87
C PHE A 189 -3.83 -10.09 -5.65
N GLY A 190 -4.01 -11.29 -5.09
CA GLY A 190 -3.61 -12.55 -5.71
C GLY A 190 -2.10 -12.73 -5.84
N MET A 191 -1.31 -12.00 -5.04
CA MET A 191 0.15 -12.05 -5.08
C MET A 191 0.65 -13.33 -4.42
N TYR A 192 1.68 -13.95 -4.98
CA TYR A 192 2.37 -15.12 -4.41
C TYR A 192 1.44 -16.31 -4.08
N SER A 193 0.38 -16.52 -4.86
CA SER A 193 -0.65 -17.54 -4.61
C SER A 193 -0.10 -18.93 -4.28
N LEU A 194 0.96 -19.36 -4.96
CA LEU A 194 1.64 -20.64 -4.69
C LEU A 194 2.23 -20.71 -3.27
N LEU A 195 2.85 -19.63 -2.78
CA LEU A 195 3.39 -19.57 -1.42
C LEU A 195 2.28 -19.57 -0.38
N PHE A 196 1.19 -18.85 -0.64
CA PHE A 196 0.00 -18.88 0.22
C PHE A 196 -0.58 -20.28 0.33
N ASP A 197 -0.70 -21.00 -0.78
CA ASP A 197 -1.20 -22.38 -0.77
C ASP A 197 -0.27 -23.33 -0.01
N GLN A 198 1.05 -23.16 -0.16
CA GLN A 198 2.03 -23.92 0.62
C GLN A 198 1.93 -23.62 2.12
N ALA A 199 1.88 -22.35 2.50
CA ALA A 199 1.80 -21.95 3.89
C ALA A 199 0.46 -22.40 4.54
N LYS A 200 -0.65 -22.42 3.79
CA LYS A 200 -1.93 -23.01 4.24
C LYS A 200 -1.81 -24.51 4.50
N LYS A 201 -1.18 -25.26 3.59
CA LYS A 201 -0.98 -26.71 3.74
C LYS A 201 -0.11 -27.05 4.96
N ASN A 202 0.86 -26.19 5.27
CA ASN A 202 1.77 -26.37 6.39
C ASN A 202 1.18 -25.91 7.74
N GLY A 203 -0.02 -25.31 7.77
CA GLY A 203 -0.61 -24.75 8.99
C GLY A 203 0.05 -23.45 9.47
N ASN A 204 0.97 -22.88 8.70
CA ASN A 204 1.74 -21.70 9.11
C ASN A 204 0.92 -20.40 9.10
N ILE A 205 -0.31 -20.45 8.60
CA ILE A 205 -1.21 -19.30 8.43
C ILE A 205 -2.38 -19.34 9.44
N ASP A 206 -2.31 -20.16 10.48
CA ASP A 206 -3.41 -20.29 11.45
C ASP A 206 -3.75 -18.96 12.16
N TYR A 207 -2.79 -18.04 12.30
CA TYR A 207 -3.02 -16.68 12.81
C TYR A 207 -3.86 -15.78 11.87
N LEU A 208 -3.97 -16.11 10.57
CA LEU A 208 -4.89 -15.42 9.66
C LEU A 208 -6.32 -15.97 9.71
N LYS A 209 -6.56 -17.12 10.36
CA LYS A 209 -7.90 -17.75 10.46
C LYS A 209 -8.79 -17.10 11.54
N SER A 210 -8.23 -16.26 12.42
CA SER A 210 -8.98 -15.54 13.45
C SER A 210 -9.67 -14.30 12.88
N VAL A 211 -10.81 -14.50 12.21
CA VAL A 211 -11.89 -13.51 12.00
C VAL A 211 -13.22 -14.20 12.21
#